data_AF-A0A2V6UCE2-F1
#
_entry.id   AF-A0A2V6UCE2-F1
#
_cell.length_a   1.000
_cell.length_b   1.000
_cell.length_c   1.000
_cell.angle_alpha   90.00
_cell.angle_beta   90.00
_cell.angle_gamma   90.00
#
_symmetry.space_group_name_H-M   'P 1'
#
loop_
_entity.id
_entity.type
_entity.pdbx_description
1 polymer ?
#
loop_
_entity_poly.entity_id
_entity_poly.type
_entity_poly.pdbx_seq_one_letter_code
_entity_poly.pdbx_strand_id
1 'polypeptide(L)'
;MHRRNVLVVCATLLAITAAAAWAAELKPITTRKTKDLVITLSSESGQWTQGNNAFVLQFTSAATTQPVDVGTVALSTSMTMPGMAPMLAGATLSPDKTPGRYAGTINFPDSGTRQVTVRWDGPAGKGSTKLSVPVR
;
A
#
# COMPACT_ATOMS: atom_id res chain seq x y z
N MET A 1 72.86 -1.30 5.18
CA MET A 1 72.73 -2.42 4.21
C MET A 1 71.49 -3.21 4.62
N HIS A 2 70.33 -3.00 3.96
CA HIS A 2 69.57 -4.01 3.18
C HIS A 2 69.26 -5.31 3.98
N ARG A 3 68.00 -5.75 4.18
CA ARG A 3 66.92 -5.96 3.20
C ARG A 3 65.53 -6.00 3.86
N ARG A 4 64.54 -5.56 3.06
CA ARG A 4 63.08 -5.73 3.20
C ARG A 4 62.72 -7.22 3.19
N ASN A 5 61.83 -7.67 4.06
CA ASN A 5 60.95 -8.81 3.80
C ASN A 5 59.55 -8.49 4.35
N VAL A 6 58.60 -8.53 3.42
CA VAL A 6 57.17 -8.27 3.56
C VAL A 6 56.53 -9.51 4.20
N LEU A 7 55.72 -9.32 5.24
CA LEU A 7 54.73 -10.33 5.64
C LEU A 7 53.34 -9.68 5.57
N VAL A 8 52.56 -10.20 4.63
CA VAL A 8 51.15 -9.89 4.40
C VAL A 8 50.33 -10.47 5.55
N VAL A 9 49.47 -9.66 6.17
CA VAL A 9 48.35 -10.15 6.97
C VAL A 9 47.08 -9.51 6.43
N CYS A 10 46.34 -10.31 5.66
CA CYS A 10 44.96 -10.06 5.29
C CYS A 10 44.08 -10.14 6.56
N ALA A 11 43.41 -9.05 6.90
CA ALA A 11 42.27 -9.07 7.80
C ALA A 11 41.10 -8.39 7.08
N THR A 12 40.22 -9.24 6.57
CA THR A 12 38.95 -8.93 5.91
C THR A 12 38.02 -8.22 6.89
N LEU A 13 37.79 -6.93 6.70
CA LEU A 13 36.64 -6.25 7.32
C LEU A 13 35.42 -6.47 6.43
N LEU A 14 34.47 -7.22 7.00
CA LEU A 14 33.16 -7.55 6.42
C LEU A 14 32.50 -6.30 5.83
N ALA A 15 32.19 -6.37 4.55
CA ALA A 15 31.25 -5.47 3.91
C ALA A 15 29.88 -5.62 4.59
N ILE A 16 29.40 -4.56 5.21
CA ILE A 16 28.00 -4.43 5.63
C ILE A 16 27.19 -4.28 4.34
N THR A 17 26.81 -5.40 3.72
CA THR A 17 25.74 -5.40 2.71
C THR A 17 24.42 -5.37 3.46
N ALA A 18 24.07 -4.17 3.95
CA ALA A 18 22.67 -3.87 4.20
C ALA A 18 21.98 -3.98 2.84
N ALA A 19 21.30 -5.10 2.63
CA ALA A 19 20.27 -5.23 1.62
C ALA A 19 19.18 -4.20 1.99
N ALA A 20 19.39 -2.95 1.59
CA ALA A 20 18.32 -2.05 1.28
C ALA A 20 17.58 -2.72 0.12
N ALA A 21 16.68 -3.65 0.48
CA ALA A 21 15.56 -3.96 -0.37
C ALA A 21 14.96 -2.60 -0.69
N TRP A 22 15.17 -2.14 -1.92
CA TRP A 22 14.48 -0.98 -2.44
C TRP A 22 13.01 -1.26 -2.19
N ALA A 23 12.45 -0.64 -1.15
CA ALA A 23 11.01 -0.54 -1.03
C ALA A 23 10.62 0.23 -2.28
N ALA A 24 10.08 -0.49 -3.28
CA ALA A 24 9.60 0.13 -4.50
C ALA A 24 8.79 1.35 -4.09
N GLU A 25 9.17 2.52 -4.59
CA GLU A 25 8.56 3.77 -4.16
C GLU A 25 7.09 3.75 -4.57
N LEU A 26 6.20 3.51 -3.60
CA LEU A 26 4.78 3.40 -3.84
C LEU A 26 4.23 4.76 -4.26
N LYS A 27 3.54 4.77 -5.40
CA LYS A 27 2.93 5.96 -5.96
C LYS A 27 1.46 6.02 -5.51
N PRO A 28 0.99 7.16 -4.96
CA PRO A 28 -0.41 7.32 -4.63
C PRO A 28 -1.30 7.20 -5.88
N ILE A 29 -2.30 6.32 -5.82
CA ILE A 29 -3.41 6.26 -6.78
C ILE A 29 -4.44 7.33 -6.40
N THR A 30 -4.80 7.39 -5.11
CA THR A 30 -5.72 8.40 -4.59
C THR A 30 -5.54 8.57 -3.08
N THR A 31 -5.91 9.74 -2.60
CA THR A 31 -5.90 10.09 -1.18
C THR A 31 -7.25 10.67 -0.80
N ARG A 32 -7.80 10.19 0.32
CA ARG A 32 -9.06 10.66 0.87
C ARG A 32 -8.88 11.07 2.32
N LYS A 33 -9.06 12.37 2.59
CA LYS A 33 -9.13 12.91 3.95
C LYS A 33 -10.55 12.75 4.50
N THR A 34 -10.63 12.32 5.75
CA THR A 34 -11.82 12.34 6.61
C THR A 34 -11.59 13.32 7.75
N LYS A 35 -12.43 13.33 8.79
CA LYS A 35 -12.24 14.19 9.96
C LYS A 35 -10.89 13.91 10.64
N ASP A 36 -10.65 12.65 10.98
CA ASP A 36 -9.52 12.25 11.82
C ASP A 36 -8.43 11.49 11.08
N LEU A 37 -8.74 10.96 9.89
CA LEU A 37 -7.84 10.09 9.11
C LEU A 37 -7.60 10.61 7.70
N VAL A 38 -6.40 10.40 7.19
CA VAL A 38 -6.05 10.44 5.77
C VAL A 38 -5.84 9.00 5.30
N ILE A 39 -6.63 8.58 4.31
CA ILE A 39 -6.55 7.26 3.71
C ILE A 39 -5.86 7.40 2.34
N THR A 40 -4.73 6.74 2.17
CA THR A 40 -3.98 6.73 0.90
C THR A 40 -4.01 5.33 0.31
N LEU A 41 -4.47 5.24 -0.93
CA LEU A 41 -4.35 4.03 -1.75
C LEU A 41 -3.17 4.24 -2.71
N SER A 42 -2.25 3.29 -2.75
CA SER A 42 -1.02 3.38 -3.54
C SER A 42 -0.67 2.06 -4.21
N SER A 43 0.04 2.12 -5.33
CA SER A 43 0.61 0.95 -6.02
C SER A 43 1.98 1.32 -6.57
N GLU A 44 2.73 0.33 -7.08
CA GLU A 44 4.02 0.59 -7.71
C GLU A 44 3.90 1.50 -8.96
N SER A 45 2.83 1.33 -9.74
CA SER A 45 2.57 2.12 -10.95
C SER A 45 1.82 3.43 -10.66
N GLY A 46 1.20 3.57 -9.49
CA GLY A 46 0.32 4.69 -9.14
C GLY A 46 -1.04 4.63 -9.84
N GLN A 47 -1.37 3.51 -10.47
CA GLN A 47 -2.65 3.29 -11.16
C GLN A 47 -3.10 1.84 -10.94
N TRP A 48 -4.40 1.61 -11.05
CA TRP A 48 -4.93 0.26 -11.25
C TRP A 48 -5.12 -0.02 -12.73
N THR A 49 -4.83 -1.25 -13.12
CA THR A 49 -5.01 -1.73 -14.50
C THR A 49 -6.01 -2.88 -14.56
N GLN A 50 -6.45 -3.24 -15.76
CA GLN A 50 -7.09 -4.53 -15.97
C GLN A 50 -6.16 -5.68 -15.50
N GLY A 51 -6.75 -6.74 -14.96
CA GLY A 51 -6.05 -7.88 -14.40
C GLY A 51 -5.68 -7.71 -12.92
N ASN A 52 -4.60 -8.40 -12.51
CA ASN A 52 -4.16 -8.44 -11.12
C ASN A 52 -3.43 -7.16 -10.72
N ASN A 53 -3.81 -6.61 -9.57
CA ASN A 53 -3.19 -5.43 -8.99
C ASN A 53 -2.77 -5.72 -7.56
N ALA A 54 -1.54 -5.34 -7.21
CA ALA A 54 -1.08 -5.23 -5.84
C ALA A 54 -1.10 -3.74 -5.43
N PHE A 55 -1.49 -3.48 -4.18
CA PHE A 55 -1.60 -2.12 -3.67
C PHE A 55 -1.34 -2.08 -2.16
N VAL A 56 -1.11 -0.88 -1.64
CA VAL A 56 -1.07 -0.61 -0.21
C VAL A 56 -2.12 0.44 0.13
N LEU A 57 -2.92 0.11 1.14
CA LEU A 57 -3.85 1.04 1.78
C LEU A 57 -3.24 1.49 3.11
N GLN A 58 -3.07 2.80 3.27
CA GLN A 58 -2.46 3.39 4.46
C GLN A 58 -3.42 4.36 5.13
N PHE A 59 -3.47 4.31 6.46
CA PHE A 59 -4.19 5.22 7.33
C PHE A 59 -3.20 6.04 8.14
N THR A 60 -3.32 7.36 8.06
CA THR A 60 -2.57 8.29 8.91
C THR A 60 -3.50 9.28 9.59
N SER A 61 -3.04 9.84 10.71
CA SER A 61 -3.76 10.89 11.42
C SER A 61 -3.83 12.16 10.56
N ALA A 62 -5.03 12.72 10.43
CA ALA A 62 -5.23 14.00 9.76
C ALA A 62 -4.58 15.18 10.49
N ALA A 63 -4.31 15.03 11.80
CA ALA A 63 -3.72 16.06 12.64
C ALA A 63 -2.19 15.99 12.69
N THR A 64 -1.64 14.77 12.76
CA THR A 64 -0.21 14.56 13.06
C THR A 64 0.55 13.84 11.96
N THR A 65 -0.14 13.39 10.90
CA THR A 65 0.39 12.60 9.78
C THR A 65 1.02 11.25 10.16
N GLN A 66 0.99 10.89 11.44
CA GLN A 66 1.50 9.61 11.95
C GLN A 66 0.62 8.43 11.51
N PRO A 67 1.19 7.23 11.29
CA PRO A 67 0.41 6.03 11.02
C PRO A 67 -0.60 5.74 12.14
N VAL A 68 -1.80 5.29 11.77
CA VAL A 68 -2.87 4.96 12.74
C VAL A 68 -3.31 3.53 12.52
N ASP A 69 -3.19 2.71 13.56
CA ASP A 69 -3.80 1.38 13.58
C ASP A 69 -5.34 1.51 13.69
N VAL A 70 -6.03 1.16 12.62
CA VAL A 70 -7.48 1.20 12.51
C VAL A 70 -8.11 -0.19 12.67
N GLY A 71 -7.31 -1.21 13.04
CA GLY A 71 -7.76 -2.58 13.27
C GLY A 71 -8.07 -3.34 11.98
N THR A 72 -9.28 -3.89 11.90
CA THR A 72 -9.73 -4.69 10.75
C THR A 72 -10.13 -3.76 9.60
N VAL A 73 -9.65 -4.04 8.39
CA VAL A 73 -9.98 -3.23 7.20
C VAL A 73 -10.53 -4.10 6.08
N ALA A 74 -11.59 -3.59 5.44
CA ALA A 74 -12.17 -4.19 4.25
C ALA A 74 -12.23 -3.17 3.11
N LEU A 75 -11.89 -3.61 1.90
CA LEU A 75 -12.02 -2.84 0.67
C LEU A 75 -12.89 -3.62 -0.32
N SER A 76 -13.95 -2.98 -0.77
CA SER A 76 -14.84 -3.49 -1.82
C SER A 76 -14.97 -2.44 -2.92
N THR A 77 -15.12 -2.88 -4.15
CA THR A 77 -15.31 -2.00 -5.30
C THR A 77 -16.62 -2.35 -6.00
N SER A 78 -17.26 -1.33 -6.58
CA SER A 78 -18.45 -1.48 -7.41
C SER A 78 -18.36 -0.60 -8.66
N MET A 79 -18.88 -1.08 -9.78
CA MET A 79 -19.09 -0.27 -10.97
C MET A 79 -20.57 -0.29 -11.35
N THR A 80 -21.17 0.88 -11.48
CA THR A 80 -22.57 1.01 -11.91
C THR A 80 -22.67 0.66 -13.39
N MET A 81 -23.63 -0.20 -13.75
CA MET A 81 -23.92 -0.56 -15.13
C MET A 81 -25.36 -0.14 -15.47
N PRO A 82 -25.60 0.61 -16.56
CA PRO A 82 -26.96 0.99 -16.95
C PRO A 82 -27.84 -0.25 -17.20
N GLY A 83 -29.02 -0.28 -16.60
CA GLY A 83 -30.00 -1.37 -16.80
C GLY A 83 -29.61 -2.72 -16.20
N MET A 84 -28.50 -2.82 -15.48
CA MET A 84 -28.00 -4.06 -14.89
C MET A 84 -27.60 -3.87 -13.42
N ALA A 85 -27.47 -4.98 -12.69
CA ALA A 85 -26.93 -4.97 -11.33
C ALA A 85 -25.47 -4.46 -11.33
N PRO A 86 -25.01 -3.72 -10.30
CA PRO A 86 -23.64 -3.27 -10.22
C PRO A 86 -22.66 -4.43 -10.22
N MET A 87 -21.57 -4.30 -10.97
CA MET A 87 -20.49 -5.27 -10.90
C MET A 87 -19.69 -5.02 -9.61
N LEU A 88 -19.47 -6.07 -8.81
CA LEU A 88 -18.74 -6.00 -7.54
C LEU A 88 -17.40 -6.74 -7.66
N ALA A 89 -16.35 -6.17 -7.07
CA ALA A 89 -15.09 -6.87 -6.84
C ALA A 89 -14.55 -6.57 -5.44
N GLY A 90 -14.27 -7.62 -4.67
CA GLY A 90 -13.62 -7.52 -3.36
C GLY A 90 -12.10 -7.58 -3.50
N ALA A 91 -11.39 -6.88 -2.61
CA ALA A 91 -9.96 -7.07 -2.45
C ALA A 91 -9.67 -7.99 -1.26
N THR A 92 -8.57 -8.73 -1.34
CA THR A 92 -7.96 -9.33 -0.15
C THR A 92 -7.01 -8.31 0.48
N LEU A 93 -7.06 -8.19 1.81
CA LEU A 93 -6.21 -7.29 2.58
C LEU A 93 -5.56 -8.05 3.74
N SER A 94 -4.29 -7.79 3.97
CA SER A 94 -3.54 -8.26 5.14
C SER A 94 -2.80 -7.10 5.78
N PRO A 95 -2.80 -6.97 7.13
CA PRO A 95 -1.95 -6.01 7.81
C PRO A 95 -0.48 -6.21 7.42
N ASP A 96 0.24 -5.11 7.22
CA ASP A 96 1.69 -5.10 7.03
C ASP A 96 2.40 -4.88 8.39
N LYS A 97 3.74 -4.99 8.41
CA LYS A 97 4.60 -4.73 9.58
C LYS A 97 4.49 -3.31 10.12
N THR A 98 4.03 -2.36 9.29
CA THR A 98 3.82 -0.97 9.70
C THR A 98 2.36 -0.78 10.15
N PRO A 99 2.10 -0.31 11.37
CA PRO A 99 0.75 -0.01 11.84
C PRO A 99 -0.01 0.90 10.88
N GLY A 100 -1.29 0.59 10.66
CA GLY A 100 -2.13 1.36 9.74
C GLY A 100 -1.82 1.16 8.25
N ARG A 101 -0.93 0.24 7.88
CA ARG A 101 -0.71 -0.19 6.50
C ARG A 101 -1.26 -1.59 6.27
N TYR A 102 -1.92 -1.76 5.13
CA TYR A 102 -2.51 -3.01 4.69
C TYR A 102 -2.08 -3.28 3.25
N ALA A 103 -1.38 -4.40 3.05
CA ALA A 103 -1.07 -4.90 1.72
C ALA A 103 -2.33 -5.56 1.14
N GLY A 104 -2.64 -5.24 -0.12
CA GLY A 104 -3.84 -5.70 -0.78
C GLY A 104 -3.60 -6.20 -2.18
N THR A 105 -4.48 -7.12 -2.60
CA THR A 105 -4.57 -7.54 -3.99
C THR A 105 -6.02 -7.51 -4.46
N ILE A 106 -6.22 -7.19 -5.74
CA ILE A 106 -7.52 -7.17 -6.39
C ILE A 106 -7.35 -7.48 -7.88
N ASN A 107 -8.31 -8.18 -8.47
CA ASN A 107 -8.35 -8.46 -9.89
C ASN A 107 -9.52 -7.71 -10.54
N PHE A 108 -9.25 -6.98 -11.62
CA PHE A 108 -10.29 -6.31 -12.41
C PHE A 108 -10.46 -6.99 -13.77
N PRO A 109 -11.64 -7.52 -14.11
CA PRO A 109 -11.86 -8.17 -15.39
C PRO A 109 -11.94 -7.17 -16.56
N ASP A 110 -12.21 -5.90 -16.27
CA ASP A 110 -12.36 -4.82 -17.26
C ASP A 110 -11.79 -3.49 -16.72
N SER A 111 -11.64 -2.53 -17.63
CA SER A 111 -11.34 -1.14 -17.30
C SER A 111 -12.61 -0.37 -16.93
N GLY A 112 -12.44 0.81 -16.34
CA GLY A 112 -13.55 1.67 -15.94
C GLY A 112 -13.41 2.19 -14.51
N THR A 113 -14.17 3.24 -14.23
CA THR A 113 -14.12 3.89 -12.92
C THR A 113 -14.85 3.07 -11.87
N ARG A 114 -14.14 2.69 -10.82
CA ARG A 114 -14.69 1.97 -9.67
C ARG A 114 -15.05 2.94 -8.55
N GLN A 115 -16.23 2.73 -7.97
CA GLN A 115 -16.56 3.24 -6.64
C GLN A 115 -15.99 2.28 -5.61
N VAL A 116 -14.94 2.72 -4.93
CA VAL A 116 -14.25 1.96 -3.90
C VAL A 116 -14.82 2.37 -2.55
N THR A 117 -15.24 1.39 -1.76
CA THR A 117 -15.67 1.58 -0.38
C THR A 117 -14.64 0.94 0.54
N VAL A 118 -14.05 1.75 1.41
CA VAL A 118 -13.14 1.33 2.48
C VAL A 118 -13.92 1.36 3.79
N ARG A 119 -13.78 0.32 4.60
CA ARG A 119 -14.36 0.20 5.95
C ARG A 119 -13.28 -0.21 6.93
N TRP A 120 -13.36 0.30 8.15
CA TRP A 120 -12.45 -0.06 9.23
C TRP A 120 -13.19 -0.19 10.57
N ASP A 121 -12.65 -1.03 11.44
CA ASP A 121 -13.14 -1.29 12.79
C ASP A 121 -11.96 -1.67 13.69
N GLY A 122 -11.66 -0.82 14.67
CA GLY A 122 -10.53 -1.03 15.56
C GLY A 122 -10.36 0.02 16.66
N PRO A 123 -9.17 0.10 17.29
CA PRO A 123 -8.90 0.97 18.43
C PRO A 123 -9.10 2.46 18.14
N ALA A 124 -8.87 2.89 16.89
CA ALA A 124 -9.11 4.25 16.43
C ALA A 124 -10.60 4.54 16.08
N GLY A 125 -11.50 3.59 16.34
CA GLY A 125 -12.93 3.68 16.05
C GLY A 125 -13.37 2.93 14.80
N LYS A 126 -14.66 3.06 14.47
CA LYS A 126 -15.28 2.46 13.29
C LYS A 126 -15.61 3.51 12.25
N GLY A 127 -15.45 3.19 10.98
CA GLY A 127 -15.78 4.13 9.92
C GLY A 127 -15.78 3.56 8.52
N SER A 128 -16.21 4.38 7.57
CA SER A 128 -16.18 4.07 6.16
C SER A 128 -15.98 5.32 5.33
N THR A 129 -15.36 5.16 4.16
CA THR A 129 -15.26 6.22 3.16
C THR A 129 -15.39 5.65 1.75
N LYS A 130 -15.72 6.52 0.80
CA LYS A 130 -15.81 6.19 -0.62
C LYS A 130 -14.80 7.00 -1.43
N LEU A 131 -14.17 6.34 -2.39
CA LEU A 131 -13.23 6.91 -3.35
C LEU A 131 -13.62 6.47 -4.76
N SER A 132 -13.34 7.34 -5.74
CA SER A 132 -13.52 7.04 -7.16
C SER A 132 -12.14 6.79 -7.76
N VAL A 133 -11.92 5.59 -8.30
CA VAL A 133 -10.60 5.19 -8.82
C VAL A 133 -10.75 4.64 -10.25
N PRO A 134 -10.05 5.22 -11.24
CA PRO A 134 -10.03 4.66 -12.58
C PRO A 134 -9.20 3.39 -12.64
N VAL A 135 -9.73 2.36 -13.29
CA VAL A 135 -8.97 1.19 -13.77
C VAL A 135 -8.69 1.40 -15.25
N ARG A 136 -7.43 1.35 -15.66
CA ARG A 136 -6.99 1.63 -17.03
C ARG A 136 -6.56 0.39 -17.81
#